data_AF-A0A4Z0C1P6-F1
#
_entry.id   AF-A0A4Z0C1P6-F1
#
_cell.length_a   1.000
_cell.length_b   1.000
_cell.length_c   1.000
_cell.angle_alpha   90.00
_cell.angle_beta   90.00
_cell.angle_gamma   90.00
#
_symmetry.space_group_name_H-M   'P 1'
#
loop_
_entity.id
_entity.type
_entity.pdbx_description
1 polymer ?
#
loop_
_entity_poly.entity_id
_entity_poly.type
_entity_poly.pdbx_seq_one_letter_code
_entity_poly.pdbx_strand_id
1 'polypeptide(L)'
;MDNTSASNKTVSPEAAAAAEALIATPARAKRGFAVLSPEKKREIASMGGKAAHEHGRAHRFTSEEARAAGKKRHQMRVAAASQTTDRSS
;
A
#
# COMPACT_ATOMS: atom_id res chain seq x y z
N MET A 1 48.52 18.08 51.17
CA MET A 1 48.15 17.83 49.76
C MET A 1 47.04 16.82 49.83
N ASP A 2 45.81 17.29 49.97
CA ASP A 2 44.71 16.47 50.48
C ASP A 2 43.73 16.25 49.34
N ASN A 3 43.77 15.04 48.79
CA ASN A 3 42.94 14.63 47.66
C ASN A 3 41.60 14.09 48.20
N THR A 4 40.59 14.97 48.24
CA THR A 4 39.27 14.62 48.78
C THR A 4 38.32 14.17 47.67
N SER A 5 38.23 12.84 47.57
CA SER A 5 37.04 12.02 47.31
C SER A 5 35.86 12.65 46.58
N ALA A 6 35.61 12.12 45.38
CA ALA A 6 34.39 12.25 44.60
C ALA A 6 33.14 11.98 45.46
N SER A 7 32.37 13.03 45.75
CA SER A 7 30.99 12.89 46.21
C SER A 7 30.11 12.92 44.97
N ASN A 8 29.78 11.73 44.46
CA ASN A 8 28.82 11.57 43.39
C ASN A 8 27.47 12.06 43.90
N LYS A 9 27.02 13.20 43.37
CA LYS A 9 25.78 13.87 43.73
C LYS A 9 24.63 12.93 43.40
N THR A 10 23.99 12.40 44.43
CA THR A 10 22.78 11.60 44.36
C THR A 10 21.75 12.35 43.53
N VAL A 11 21.56 11.95 42.28
CA VAL A 11 20.52 12.49 41.40
C VAL A 11 19.19 11.93 41.88
N SER A 12 18.34 12.82 42.39
CA SER A 12 16.97 12.52 42.79
C SER A 12 16.22 11.78 41.67
N PRO A 13 15.37 10.78 41.98
CA PRO A 13 14.71 9.92 40.98
C PRO A 13 13.77 10.69 40.04
N GLU A 14 13.36 11.91 40.39
CA GLU A 14 12.55 12.81 39.58
C GLU A 14 13.30 13.34 38.34
N ALA A 15 14.61 13.61 38.48
CA ALA A 15 15.44 14.10 37.38
C ALA A 15 15.78 13.00 36.35
N ALA A 16 15.83 11.74 36.79
CA ALA A 16 16.03 10.59 35.92
C ALA A 16 14.79 10.30 35.04
N ALA A 17 13.58 10.41 35.61
CA ALA A 17 12.33 10.26 34.86
C ALA A 17 12.13 11.36 33.81
N ALA A 18 12.54 12.60 34.12
CA ALA A 18 12.50 13.71 33.17
C ALA A 18 13.52 13.56 32.02
N ALA A 19 14.69 12.97 32.28
CA ALA A 19 15.68 12.66 31.25
C ALA A 19 15.23 11.51 30.34
N GLU A 20 14.52 10.51 30.87
CA GLU A 20 14.03 9.36 30.12
C GLU A 20 12.90 9.73 29.15
N ALA A 21 12.05 10.71 29.51
CA ALA A 21 11.02 11.26 28.63
C ALA A 21 11.58 12.00 27.39
N LEU A 22 12.80 12.54 27.46
CA LEU A 22 13.51 13.16 26.34
C LEU A 22 14.15 12.13 25.39
N ILE A 23 14.38 10.91 25.86
CA ILE A 23 14.92 9.79 25.07
C ILE A 23 13.79 8.95 24.43
N ALA A 24 12.53 9.19 24.83
CA ALA A 24 11.37 8.59 24.20
C ALA A 24 11.28 9.00 22.72
N THR A 25 11.61 8.07 21.83
CA THR A 25 11.51 8.28 20.38
C THR A 25 10.10 8.73 20.04
N PRO A 26 9.91 9.87 19.35
CA PRO A 26 8.58 10.37 19.05
C PRO A 26 7.86 9.31 18.21
N ALA A 27 6.68 8.88 18.69
CA ALA A 27 5.84 7.94 17.97
C ALA A 27 5.70 8.40 16.51
N ARG A 28 6.02 7.52 15.56
CA ARG A 28 6.12 7.87 14.15
C ARG A 28 4.76 8.40 13.67
N ALA A 29 4.68 9.72 13.44
CA ALA A 29 3.47 10.35 12.96
C ALA A 29 3.03 9.72 11.63
N LYS A 30 1.72 9.53 11.46
CA LYS A 30 1.12 9.13 10.18
C LYS A 30 1.51 10.19 9.14
N ARG A 31 1.95 9.76 7.95
CA ARG A 31 2.44 10.63 6.86
C ARG A 31 1.96 10.10 5.51
N GLY A 32 2.04 10.94 4.47
CA GLY A 32 1.68 10.56 3.10
C GLY A 32 0.21 10.19 2.95
N PHE A 33 -0.09 9.14 2.18
CA PHE A 33 -1.48 8.69 1.99
C PHE A 33 -2.19 8.28 3.27
N ALA A 34 -1.45 7.95 4.34
CA ALA A 34 -2.05 7.56 5.63
C ALA A 34 -2.80 8.72 6.32
N VAL A 35 -2.43 9.98 6.05
CA VAL A 35 -3.10 11.16 6.62
C VAL A 35 -4.24 11.70 5.75
N LEU A 36 -4.35 11.23 4.52
CA LEU A 36 -5.37 11.74 3.59
C LEU A 36 -6.76 11.18 3.92
N SER A 37 -7.78 12.03 3.75
CA SER A 37 -9.18 11.63 3.82
C SER A 37 -9.52 10.62 2.71
N PRO A 38 -10.56 9.78 2.89
CA PRO A 38 -11.02 8.85 1.85
C PRO A 38 -11.36 9.53 0.52
N GLU A 39 -11.95 10.72 0.58
CA GLU A 39 -12.27 11.52 -0.61
C GLU A 39 -11.01 11.93 -1.36
N LYS A 40 -10.01 12.45 -0.64
CA LYS A 40 -8.75 12.87 -1.27
C LYS A 40 -7.99 11.70 -1.89
N LYS A 41 -8.04 10.53 -1.26
CA LYS A 41 -7.48 9.28 -1.83
C LYS A 41 -8.18 8.89 -3.14
N ARG A 42 -9.51 8.96 -3.18
CA ARG A 42 -10.29 8.67 -4.40
C ARG A 42 -9.98 9.64 -5.52
N GLU A 43 -9.86 10.92 -5.20
CA GLU A 43 -9.48 11.95 -6.16
C GLU A 43 -8.10 11.66 -6.77
N ILE A 44 -7.09 11.41 -5.94
CA ILE A 44 -5.73 11.08 -6.41
C ILE A 44 -5.72 9.79 -7.23
N ALA A 45 -6.43 8.75 -6.80
CA ALA A 45 -6.54 7.50 -7.55
C ALA A 45 -7.21 7.71 -8.91
N SER A 46 -8.28 8.51 -8.95
CA SER A 46 -8.99 8.87 -10.18
C SER A 46 -8.07 9.65 -11.14
N MET A 47 -7.32 10.63 -10.63
CA MET A 47 -6.34 11.39 -11.42
C MET A 47 -5.24 10.49 -11.97
N GLY A 48 -4.70 9.56 -11.16
CA GLY A 48 -3.66 8.63 -11.60
C GLY A 48 -4.12 7.71 -12.74
N GLY A 49 -5.35 7.20 -12.68
CA GLY A 49 -5.93 6.39 -13.74
C GLY A 49 -6.12 7.17 -15.05
N LYS A 50 -6.66 8.40 -14.95
CA LYS A 50 -6.83 9.30 -16.11
C LYS A 50 -5.49 9.63 -16.76
N ALA A 51 -4.51 10.04 -15.97
CA ALA A 51 -3.18 10.37 -16.44
C ALA A 51 -2.51 9.17 -17.15
N ALA A 52 -2.66 7.95 -16.62
CA ALA A 52 -2.11 6.76 -17.26
C ALA A 52 -2.73 6.49 -18.65
N HIS A 53 -4.03 6.76 -18.81
CA HIS A 53 -4.71 6.68 -20.11
C HIS A 53 -4.31 7.80 -21.07
N GLU A 54 -4.20 9.03 -20.58
CA GLU A 54 -3.77 10.20 -21.36
C GLU A 54 -2.33 10.04 -21.87
N HIS A 55 -1.42 9.58 -21.00
CA HIS A 55 -0.01 9.35 -21.34
C HIS A 55 0.24 8.06 -22.13
N GLY A 56 -0.80 7.28 -22.47
CA GLY A 56 -0.66 6.04 -23.23
C GLY A 56 0.09 4.93 -22.47
N ARG A 57 0.28 5.07 -21.16
CA ARG A 57 0.90 4.04 -20.30
C ARG A 57 -0.08 2.90 -20.01
N ALA A 58 -1.38 3.19 -20.03
CA ALA A 58 -2.44 2.21 -19.83
C ALA A 58 -2.79 1.49 -21.14
N HIS A 59 -3.17 0.21 -21.01
CA HIS A 59 -3.71 -0.58 -22.11
C HIS A 59 -5.06 0.00 -22.57
N ARG A 60 -5.21 0.13 -23.89
CA ARG A 60 -6.40 0.67 -24.56
C ARG A 60 -7.25 -0.47 -25.08
N PHE A 61 -8.42 -0.66 -24.50
CA PHE A 61 -9.35 -1.69 -24.97
C PHE A 61 -9.91 -1.27 -26.33
N THR A 62 -9.58 -2.04 -27.38
CA THR A 62 -10.13 -1.82 -28.72
C THR A 62 -11.33 -2.74 -28.96
N SER A 63 -12.26 -2.31 -29.81
CA SER A 63 -13.43 -3.12 -30.18
C SER A 63 -13.05 -4.45 -30.84
N GLU A 64 -11.96 -4.46 -31.59
CA GLU A 64 -11.42 -5.66 -32.24
C GLU A 64 -10.93 -6.68 -31.21
N GLU A 65 -10.15 -6.23 -30.22
CA GLU A 65 -9.63 -7.07 -29.15
C GLU A 65 -10.76 -7.63 -28.27
N ALA A 66 -11.78 -6.82 -27.99
CA ALA A 66 -13.00 -7.27 -27.32
C ALA A 66 -13.70 -8.39 -28.11
N ARG A 67 -13.82 -8.23 -29.44
CA ARG A 67 -14.45 -9.22 -30.33
C ARG A 67 -13.62 -10.50 -30.41
N ALA A 68 -12.30 -10.38 -30.50
CA ALA A 68 -11.37 -11.53 -30.53
C ALA A 68 -11.44 -12.33 -29.23
N ALA A 69 -11.41 -11.65 -28.08
CA ALA A 69 -11.58 -12.26 -26.75
C ALA A 69 -12.95 -12.94 -26.62
N GLY A 70 -14.02 -12.29 -27.09
CA GLY A 70 -15.37 -12.86 -27.11
C GLY A 70 -15.46 -14.12 -27.98
N LYS A 71 -14.89 -14.09 -29.19
CA LYS A 71 -14.83 -15.26 -30.09
C LYS A 71 -14.08 -16.41 -29.43
N LYS A 72 -12.91 -16.14 -28.83
CA LYS A 72 -12.11 -17.15 -28.11
C LYS A 72 -12.90 -17.76 -26.95
N ARG A 73 -13.57 -16.94 -26.14
CA ARG A 73 -14.44 -17.42 -25.06
C ARG A 73 -15.55 -18.32 -25.58
N HIS A 74 -16.23 -17.92 -26.66
CA HIS A 74 -17.29 -18.71 -27.26
C HIS A 74 -16.80 -20.06 -27.77
N GLN A 75 -15.66 -20.07 -28.48
CA GLN A 75 -15.02 -21.30 -28.96
C GLN A 75 -14.66 -22.24 -27.80
N MET A 76 -14.08 -21.73 -26.72
CA MET A 76 -13.77 -22.53 -25.53
C MET A 76 -15.02 -23.12 -24.89
N ARG A 77 -16.12 -22.37 -24.84
CA ARG A 77 -17.40 -22.89 -24.33
C ARG A 77 -17.95 -24.02 -25.21
N VAL A 78 -17.88 -23.87 -26.53
CA VAL A 78 -18.34 -24.90 -27.49
C VAL A 78 -17.47 -26.16 -27.37
N ALA A 79 -16.15 -26.00 -27.31
CA ALA A 79 -15.22 -27.12 -27.13
C ALA A 79 -15.41 -27.83 -25.77
N ALA A 80 -15.74 -27.09 -24.70
CA ALA A 80 -16.06 -27.70 -23.41
C ALA A 80 -17.37 -28.50 -23.47
N ALA A 81 -18.40 -27.99 -24.16
CA ALA A 81 -19.67 -28.70 -24.31
C ALA A 81 -19.54 -30.00 -25.11
N SER A 82 -18.72 -30.03 -26.16
CA SER A 82 -18.48 -31.26 -26.93
C SER A 82 -17.71 -32.33 -26.13
N GLN A 83 -16.85 -31.92 -25.20
CA GLN A 83 -16.12 -32.85 -24.33
C GLN A 83 -17.01 -33.47 -23.24
N THR A 84 -18.04 -32.75 -22.79
CA THR A 84 -18.99 -33.31 -21.80
C THR A 84 -19.90 -34.37 -22.40
N THR A 85 -20.29 -34.24 -23.67
CA THR A 85 -21.14 -35.23 -24.35
C THR A 85 -20.39 -36.52 -24.68
N ASP A 86 -19.11 -36.42 -25.05
CA ASP A 86 -18.26 -37.57 -25.41
C ASP A 86 -17.87 -38.42 -24.19
N ARG A 87 -17.78 -37.81 -23.00
CA ARG A 87 -17.40 -38.51 -21.75
C ARG A 87 -18.57 -39.23 -21.05
N SER A 88 -19.78 -39.11 -21.61
CA SER A 88 -21.03 -39.63 -21.03
C SER A 88 -21.65 -40.77 -21.85
N SER A 89 -20.98 -41.21 -22.93
CA SER A 89 -21.32 -42.40 -23.73
C SER A 89 -20.32 -43.51 -23.48
#